data_AF-A0AAJ0G9X1-F1
#
_entry.id   AF-A0AAJ0G9X1-F1
#
_cell.length_a   1.000
_cell.length_b   1.000
_cell.length_c   1.000
_cell.angle_alpha   90.00
_cell.angle_beta   90.00
_cell.angle_gamma   90.00
#
_symmetry.space_group_name_H-M   'P 1'
#
loop_
_entity.id
_entity.type
_entity.pdbx_description
1 polymer ?
#
loop_
_entity_poly.entity_id
_entity_poly.type
_entity_poly.pdbx_seq_one_letter_code
_entity_poly.pdbx_strand_id
1 'polypeptide(L)'
;MAAQPTAASQVISETAKAEGGPQSGSASAQMQSQVGKQRNFEQAAQEVGQKMQADPGNVTSQDAAYLKSREARARGQAQPPSDSISADAQRLAAANEGETKLSANDGHADPATQSAVDRRENLQQAAEQVAPKMANNPEQVTKEEANLLHSREQRAFGATSKGGIASQAQSTAAENEKKGTP
;
A
#
# COMPACT_ATOMS: atom_id res chain seq x y z
N MET A 1 8.00 12.00 84.87
CA MET A 1 7.03 10.91 84.62
C MET A 1 6.75 10.88 83.13
N ALA A 2 7.36 9.94 82.40
CA ALA A 2 7.16 9.79 80.96
C ALA A 2 5.95 8.85 80.74
N ALA A 3 4.91 9.37 80.07
CA ALA A 3 3.74 8.60 79.69
C ALA A 3 4.07 7.72 78.48
N GLN A 4 3.72 6.44 78.60
CA GLN A 4 3.91 5.40 77.60
C GLN A 4 2.98 5.67 76.38
N PRO A 5 3.46 5.50 75.14
CA PRO A 5 2.58 5.47 73.98
C PRO A 5 1.78 4.17 73.96
N THR A 6 0.46 4.31 73.90
CA THR A 6 -0.55 3.25 73.90
C THR A 6 -0.44 2.34 72.67
N ALA A 7 -0.41 1.04 72.93
CA ALA A 7 -0.27 -0.09 72.01
C ALA A 7 -1.45 -0.34 71.04
N ALA A 8 -2.16 0.70 70.59
CA ALA A 8 -3.36 0.54 69.75
C ALA A 8 -3.13 0.83 68.25
N SER A 9 -2.16 1.67 67.89
CA SER A 9 -1.92 2.04 66.49
C SER A 9 -1.02 1.07 65.72
N GLN A 10 -0.38 0.10 66.39
CA GLN A 10 0.48 -0.89 65.74
C GLN A 10 -0.27 -2.18 65.36
N VAL A 11 -1.40 -2.49 66.01
CA VAL A 11 -2.13 -3.75 65.76
C VAL A 11 -2.94 -3.72 64.45
N ILE A 12 -3.33 -2.52 63.98
CA ILE A 12 -4.11 -2.36 62.75
C ILE A 12 -3.24 -2.52 61.48
N SER A 13 -1.93 -2.27 61.59
CA SER A 13 -0.99 -2.40 60.48
C SER A 13 -0.47 -3.83 60.28
N GLU A 14 -0.59 -4.69 61.30
CA GLU A 14 -0.18 -6.10 61.22
C GLU A 14 -1.28 -7.02 60.67
N THR A 15 -2.56 -6.68 60.86
CA THR A 15 -3.67 -7.50 60.36
C THR A 15 -3.93 -7.34 58.86
N ALA A 16 -3.57 -6.20 58.25
CA ALA A 16 -3.64 -6.01 56.79
C ALA A 16 -2.45 -6.64 56.03
N LYS A 17 -1.43 -7.14 56.73
CA LYS A 17 -0.24 -7.79 56.14
C LYS A 17 -0.32 -9.32 56.14
N ALA A 18 -1.31 -9.89 56.84
CA ALA A 18 -1.57 -11.33 56.91
C ALA A 18 -2.51 -11.83 55.80
N GLU A 19 -3.30 -10.95 55.19
CA GLU A 19 -4.04 -11.25 53.97
C GLU A 19 -3.15 -10.91 52.79
N GLY A 20 -2.38 -11.90 52.33
CA GLY A 20 -1.50 -11.79 51.20
C GLY A 20 -2.20 -11.10 50.02
N GLY A 21 -1.80 -9.85 49.77
CA GLY A 21 -2.16 -9.15 48.53
C GLY A 21 -1.87 -10.05 47.33
N PRO A 22 -2.60 -9.87 46.22
CA PRO A 22 -2.66 -10.85 45.13
C PRO A 22 -1.26 -11.29 44.72
N GLN A 23 -0.88 -12.50 45.11
CA GLN A 23 0.39 -13.09 44.74
C GLN A 23 0.40 -13.24 43.23
N SER A 24 1.45 -12.75 42.57
CA SER A 24 1.67 -12.94 41.14
C SER A 24 1.64 -14.44 40.83
N GLY A 25 0.57 -14.91 40.17
CA GLY A 25 0.32 -16.33 39.91
C GLY A 25 -0.81 -16.99 40.71
N SER A 26 -1.41 -16.31 41.70
CA SER A 26 -2.62 -16.80 42.39
C SER A 26 -3.83 -16.84 41.44
N ALA A 27 -4.81 -17.72 41.74
CA ALA A 27 -6.05 -17.80 40.96
C ALA A 27 -6.76 -16.45 40.85
N SER A 28 -6.74 -15.64 41.92
CA SER A 28 -7.28 -14.27 41.95
C SER A 28 -6.50 -13.32 41.03
N ALA A 29 -5.17 -13.38 41.02
CA ALA A 29 -4.34 -12.59 40.10
C ALA A 29 -4.52 -13.01 38.64
N GLN A 30 -4.69 -14.31 38.37
CA GLN A 30 -4.98 -14.85 37.05
C GLN A 30 -6.36 -14.39 36.55
N MET A 31 -7.39 -14.43 37.41
CA MET A 31 -8.72 -13.91 37.10
C MET A 31 -8.70 -12.41 36.81
N GLN A 32 -8.01 -11.60 37.63
CA GLN A 32 -7.85 -10.17 37.37
C GLN A 32 -7.11 -9.88 36.06
N SER A 33 -6.06 -10.65 35.76
CA SER A 33 -5.33 -10.55 34.49
C SER A 33 -6.21 -10.89 33.28
N GLN A 34 -7.04 -11.93 33.40
CA GLN A 34 -7.93 -12.35 32.31
C GLN A 34 -9.03 -11.31 32.05
N VAL A 35 -9.64 -10.76 33.11
CA VAL A 35 -10.61 -9.65 33.00
C VAL A 35 -9.96 -8.42 32.35
N GLY A 36 -8.72 -8.11 32.72
CA GLY A 36 -7.96 -7.03 32.07
C GLY A 36 -7.76 -7.27 30.57
N LYS A 37 -7.32 -8.47 30.17
CA LYS A 37 -7.14 -8.84 28.76
C LYS A 37 -8.46 -8.76 27.98
N GLN A 38 -9.56 -9.19 28.59
CA GLN A 38 -10.88 -9.17 27.98
C GLN A 38 -11.37 -7.73 27.74
N ARG A 39 -11.26 -6.85 28.75
CA ARG A 39 -11.57 -5.41 28.58
C ARG A 39 -10.71 -4.75 27.51
N ASN A 40 -9.40 -5.04 27.49
CA ASN A 40 -8.49 -4.52 26.47
C ASN A 40 -8.89 -4.97 25.06
N PHE A 41 -9.38 -6.20 24.91
CA PHE A 41 -9.90 -6.69 23.63
C PHE A 41 -11.22 -6.02 23.26
N GLU A 42 -12.16 -5.88 24.19
CA GLU A 42 -13.44 -5.20 23.96
C GLU A 42 -13.24 -3.76 23.50
N GLN A 43 -12.32 -3.02 24.13
CA GLN A 43 -11.97 -1.66 23.71
C GLN A 43 -11.40 -1.63 22.28
N ALA A 44 -10.41 -2.48 21.99
CA ALA A 44 -9.84 -2.55 20.66
C ALA A 44 -10.88 -2.95 19.59
N ALA A 45 -11.81 -3.86 19.94
CA ALA A 45 -12.88 -4.29 19.04
C ALA A 45 -13.89 -3.17 18.76
N GLN A 46 -14.16 -2.30 19.74
CA GLN A 46 -14.98 -1.12 19.54
C GLN A 46 -14.28 -0.10 18.64
N GLU A 47 -13.02 0.23 18.92
CA GLU A 47 -12.26 1.22 18.15
C GLU A 47 -12.08 0.78 16.69
N VAL A 48 -11.57 -0.43 16.47
CA VAL A 48 -11.35 -0.96 15.12
C VAL A 48 -12.67 -1.30 14.45
N GLY A 49 -13.66 -1.85 15.18
CA GLY A 49 -14.98 -2.16 14.63
C GLY A 49 -15.75 -0.91 14.18
N GLN A 50 -15.66 0.20 14.93
CA GLN A 50 -16.23 1.48 14.50
C GLN A 50 -15.52 2.00 13.25
N LYS A 51 -14.19 1.90 13.18
CA LYS A 51 -13.43 2.28 11.98
C LYS A 51 -13.82 1.42 10.77
N MET A 52 -14.01 0.12 10.95
CA MET A 52 -14.49 -0.79 9.90
C MET A 52 -15.90 -0.44 9.40
N GLN A 53 -16.77 0.10 10.26
CA GLN A 53 -18.12 0.51 9.86
C GLN A 53 -18.17 1.91 9.24
N ALA A 54 -17.44 2.87 9.81
CA ALA A 54 -17.47 4.27 9.40
C ALA A 54 -16.59 4.56 8.18
N ASP A 55 -15.42 3.95 8.12
CA ASP A 55 -14.42 4.17 7.06
C ASP A 55 -13.66 2.87 6.75
N PRO A 56 -14.35 1.88 6.13
CA PRO A 56 -13.76 0.57 5.87
C PRO A 56 -12.50 0.64 5.00
N GLY A 57 -12.38 1.63 4.11
CA GLY A 57 -11.24 1.80 3.19
C GLY A 57 -9.94 2.25 3.88
N ASN A 58 -10.03 2.72 5.12
CA ASN A 58 -8.90 3.27 5.87
C ASN A 58 -8.45 2.33 7.01
N VAL A 59 -9.01 1.13 7.08
CA VAL A 59 -8.57 0.08 8.00
C VAL A 59 -7.23 -0.47 7.53
N THR A 60 -6.24 -0.46 8.42
CA THR A 60 -4.85 -0.80 8.11
C THR A 60 -4.44 -2.15 8.69
N SER A 61 -3.35 -2.74 8.19
CA SER A 61 -2.78 -3.96 8.76
C SER A 61 -2.36 -3.79 10.23
N GLN A 62 -2.03 -2.57 10.66
CA GLN A 62 -1.73 -2.27 12.05
C GLN A 62 -2.99 -2.35 12.94
N ASP A 63 -4.13 -1.82 12.47
CA ASP A 63 -5.41 -1.91 13.17
C ASP A 63 -5.82 -3.39 13.36
N ALA A 64 -5.68 -4.18 12.30
CA ALA A 64 -5.99 -5.60 12.31
C ALA A 64 -5.04 -6.42 13.21
N ALA A 65 -3.73 -6.12 13.18
CA ALA A 65 -2.74 -6.77 14.04
C ALA A 65 -2.93 -6.42 15.52
N TYR A 66 -3.27 -5.16 15.81
CA TYR A 66 -3.60 -4.70 17.16
C TYR A 66 -4.78 -5.47 17.72
N LEU A 67 -5.88 -5.56 16.97
CA LEU A 67 -7.07 -6.29 17.36
C LEU A 67 -6.80 -7.79 17.56
N LYS A 68 -6.11 -8.42 16.61
CA LYS A 68 -5.71 -9.84 16.67
C LYS A 68 -4.89 -10.18 17.90
N SER A 69 -3.93 -9.34 18.26
CA SER A 69 -3.07 -9.53 19.44
C SER A 69 -3.87 -9.49 20.74
N ARG A 70 -4.82 -8.56 20.86
CA ARG A 70 -5.71 -8.47 22.03
C ARG A 70 -6.65 -9.66 22.11
N GLU A 71 -7.21 -10.09 20.99
CA GLU A 71 -8.09 -11.25 20.94
C GLU A 71 -7.38 -12.54 21.34
N ALA A 72 -6.20 -12.79 20.79
CA ALA A 72 -5.37 -13.94 21.13
C ALA A 72 -5.06 -14.01 22.64
N ARG A 73 -4.77 -12.85 23.25
CA ARG A 73 -4.52 -12.74 24.69
C ARG A 73 -5.79 -12.93 25.52
N ALA A 74 -6.94 -12.43 25.07
CA ALA A 74 -8.21 -12.57 25.78
C ALA A 74 -8.73 -14.02 25.76
N ARG A 75 -8.60 -14.70 24.61
CA ARG A 75 -9.03 -16.10 24.42
C ARG A 75 -7.98 -17.12 24.86
N GLY A 76 -6.73 -16.71 25.09
CA GLY A 76 -5.63 -17.62 25.43
C GLY A 76 -5.23 -18.54 24.28
N GLN A 77 -5.58 -18.19 23.03
CA GLN A 77 -5.29 -18.96 21.84
C GLN A 77 -4.36 -18.15 20.92
N ALA A 78 -3.38 -18.82 20.31
CA ALA A 78 -2.41 -18.15 19.43
C ALA A 78 -3.05 -17.54 18.17
N GLN A 79 -4.14 -18.12 17.70
CA GLN A 79 -4.85 -17.66 16.50
C GLN A 79 -6.34 -17.50 16.79
N PRO A 80 -6.92 -16.31 16.59
CA PRO A 80 -8.36 -16.13 16.70
C PRO A 80 -9.07 -16.90 15.58
N PRO A 81 -10.32 -17.33 15.80
CA PRO A 81 -11.10 -18.04 14.78
C PRO A 81 -11.36 -17.14 13.56
N SER A 82 -11.54 -17.78 12.41
CA SER A 82 -11.72 -17.13 11.11
C SER A 82 -13.00 -16.27 10.99
N ASP A 83 -13.96 -16.45 11.89
CA ASP A 83 -15.21 -15.69 11.97
C ASP A 83 -15.16 -14.56 13.02
N SER A 84 -13.95 -14.20 13.47
CA SER A 84 -13.77 -13.14 14.47
C SER A 84 -13.61 -11.76 13.83
N ILE A 85 -13.93 -10.70 14.59
CA ILE A 85 -13.76 -9.31 14.15
C ILE A 85 -12.30 -9.03 13.74
N SER A 86 -11.31 -9.63 14.41
CA SER A 86 -9.90 -9.53 13.99
C SER A 86 -9.65 -10.12 12.61
N ALA A 87 -10.32 -11.23 12.26
CA ALA A 87 -10.19 -11.87 10.96
C ALA A 87 -10.84 -11.01 9.86
N ASP A 88 -11.99 -10.40 10.13
CA ASP A 88 -12.60 -9.44 9.21
C ASP A 88 -11.79 -8.15 9.07
N ALA A 89 -11.21 -7.64 10.15
CA ALA A 89 -10.29 -6.51 10.10
C ALA A 89 -9.05 -6.84 9.25
N GLN A 90 -8.50 -8.06 9.38
CA GLN A 90 -7.39 -8.52 8.54
C GLN A 90 -7.79 -8.65 7.07
N ARG A 91 -9.00 -9.15 6.76
CA ARG A 91 -9.51 -9.24 5.39
C ARG A 91 -9.64 -7.84 4.77
N LEU A 92 -10.22 -6.92 5.51
CA LEU A 92 -10.43 -5.54 5.05
C LEU A 92 -9.12 -4.78 4.88
N ALA A 93 -8.20 -4.90 5.84
CA ALA A 93 -6.86 -4.34 5.74
C ALA A 93 -6.09 -4.91 4.53
N ALA A 94 -6.16 -6.23 4.31
CA ALA A 94 -5.53 -6.87 3.15
C ALA A 94 -6.18 -6.44 1.83
N ALA A 95 -7.48 -6.17 1.82
CA ALA A 95 -8.16 -5.61 0.65
C ALA A 95 -7.70 -4.17 0.38
N ASN A 96 -7.63 -3.30 1.40
CA ASN A 96 -7.18 -1.91 1.27
C ASN A 96 -5.70 -1.79 0.90
N GLU A 97 -4.85 -2.64 1.50
CA GLU A 97 -3.45 -2.76 1.11
C GLU A 97 -3.31 -3.44 -0.25
N GLY A 98 -4.22 -4.34 -0.61
CA GLY A 98 -4.34 -4.94 -1.93
C GLY A 98 -4.69 -3.89 -2.99
N GLU A 99 -5.58 -2.94 -2.71
CA GLU A 99 -5.88 -1.82 -3.59
C GLU A 99 -4.72 -0.82 -3.66
N THR A 100 -4.06 -0.53 -2.54
CA THR A 100 -2.82 0.25 -2.52
C THR A 100 -1.71 -0.46 -3.30
N LYS A 101 -1.63 -1.79 -3.21
CA LYS A 101 -0.67 -2.62 -3.95
C LYS A 101 -1.09 -2.88 -5.37
N LEU A 102 -2.35 -2.86 -5.77
CA LEU A 102 -2.79 -2.89 -7.17
C LEU A 102 -2.48 -1.54 -7.81
N SER A 103 -2.74 -0.43 -7.10
CA SER A 103 -2.33 0.91 -7.49
C SER A 103 -0.80 1.11 -7.48
N ALA A 104 -0.04 0.29 -6.74
CA ALA A 104 1.44 0.27 -6.76
C ALA A 104 2.05 -0.87 -7.61
N ASN A 105 1.26 -1.88 -8.01
CA ASN A 105 1.67 -3.02 -8.85
C ASN A 105 1.31 -2.83 -10.33
N ASP A 106 0.71 -1.70 -10.72
CA ASP A 106 0.84 -1.23 -12.11
C ASP A 106 2.33 -1.03 -12.51
N GLY A 107 3.25 -1.00 -11.53
CA GLY A 107 4.70 -1.03 -11.76
C GLY A 107 5.32 -2.41 -12.04
N HIS A 108 4.53 -3.49 -12.14
CA HIS A 108 5.00 -4.78 -12.66
C HIS A 108 4.12 -5.24 -13.81
N ALA A 109 3.86 -4.33 -14.76
CA ALA A 109 3.65 -4.78 -16.13
C ALA A 109 4.78 -5.76 -16.47
N ASP A 110 4.41 -6.96 -16.93
CA ASP A 110 5.36 -7.96 -17.45
C ASP A 110 6.47 -7.21 -18.23
N PRO A 111 7.77 -7.48 -18.01
CA PRO A 111 8.84 -6.71 -18.64
C PRO A 111 8.68 -6.57 -20.17
N ALA A 112 8.05 -7.56 -20.83
CA ALA A 112 7.73 -7.48 -22.25
C ALA A 112 6.56 -6.50 -22.53
N THR A 113 5.55 -6.45 -21.66
CA THR A 113 4.46 -5.47 -21.72
C THR A 113 4.98 -4.06 -21.47
N GLN A 114 5.77 -3.84 -20.43
CA GLN A 114 6.38 -2.53 -20.15
C GLN A 114 7.26 -2.08 -21.32
N SER A 115 8.12 -2.97 -21.82
CA SER A 115 8.95 -2.70 -23.00
C SER A 115 8.12 -2.40 -24.26
N ALA A 116 6.94 -3.01 -24.43
CA ALA A 116 6.05 -2.69 -25.55
C ALA A 116 5.39 -1.32 -25.40
N VAL A 117 4.98 -0.94 -24.17
CA VAL A 117 4.45 0.38 -23.85
C VAL A 117 5.52 1.45 -24.10
N ASP A 118 6.71 1.29 -23.51
CA ASP A 118 7.85 2.19 -23.72
C ASP A 118 8.16 2.40 -25.20
N ARG A 119 8.17 1.32 -26.00
CA ARG A 119 8.45 1.42 -27.45
C ARG A 119 7.37 2.23 -28.19
N ARG A 120 6.10 2.11 -27.80
CA ARG A 120 5.00 2.88 -28.36
C ARG A 120 5.05 4.35 -27.94
N GLU A 121 5.32 4.63 -26.67
CA GLU A 121 5.46 6.00 -26.17
C GLU A 121 6.64 6.71 -26.84
N ASN A 122 7.78 6.03 -26.97
CA ASN A 122 8.93 6.57 -27.70
C ASN A 122 8.63 6.90 -29.18
N LEU A 123 7.77 6.11 -29.83
CA LEU A 123 7.29 6.42 -31.18
C LEU A 123 6.37 7.64 -31.16
N GLN A 124 5.43 7.69 -30.22
CA GLN A 124 4.50 8.80 -30.09
C GLN A 124 5.23 10.13 -29.84
N GLN A 125 6.22 10.16 -28.94
CA GLN A 125 7.01 11.36 -28.67
C GLN A 125 7.80 11.83 -29.90
N ALA A 126 8.33 10.90 -30.70
CA ALA A 126 8.98 11.26 -31.96
C ALA A 126 7.96 11.80 -32.98
N ALA A 127 6.76 11.19 -33.04
CA ALA A 127 5.67 11.64 -33.90
C ALA A 127 5.18 13.04 -33.51
N GLU A 128 5.04 13.35 -32.23
CA GLU A 128 4.62 14.66 -31.74
C GLU A 128 5.58 15.79 -32.10
N GLN A 129 6.88 15.48 -32.25
CA GLN A 129 7.88 16.46 -32.68
C GLN A 129 7.87 16.68 -34.20
N VAL A 130 7.64 15.64 -34.98
CA VAL A 130 7.78 15.66 -36.44
C VAL A 130 6.45 15.94 -37.15
N ALA A 131 5.31 15.45 -36.64
CA ALA A 131 3.98 15.69 -37.20
C ALA A 131 3.65 17.19 -37.40
N PRO A 132 3.86 18.10 -36.43
CA PRO A 132 3.57 19.51 -36.65
C PRO A 132 4.50 20.13 -37.70
N LYS A 133 5.75 19.65 -37.82
CA LYS A 133 6.66 20.10 -38.88
C LYS A 133 6.18 19.63 -40.24
N MET A 134 5.80 18.35 -40.37
CA MET A 134 5.22 17.84 -41.60
C MET A 134 3.95 18.58 -42.03
N ALA A 135 3.10 18.98 -41.08
CA ALA A 135 1.85 19.68 -41.37
C ALA A 135 2.05 21.16 -41.74
N ASN A 136 2.94 21.87 -41.03
CA ASN A 136 3.06 23.33 -41.15
C ASN A 136 4.28 23.76 -41.97
N ASN A 137 5.39 23.03 -41.87
CA ASN A 137 6.68 23.37 -42.48
C ASN A 137 7.35 22.11 -43.07
N PRO A 138 6.74 21.45 -44.07
CA PRO A 138 7.22 20.17 -44.58
C PRO A 138 8.65 20.24 -45.13
N GLU A 139 9.11 21.40 -45.59
CA GLU A 139 10.48 21.61 -46.08
C GLU A 139 11.57 21.51 -45.02
N GLN A 140 11.19 21.55 -43.73
CA GLN A 140 12.12 21.45 -42.59
C GLN A 140 12.23 20.02 -42.03
N VAL A 141 11.48 19.07 -42.60
CA VAL A 141 11.54 17.67 -42.17
C VAL A 141 12.83 17.04 -42.71
N THR A 142 13.71 16.64 -41.81
CA THR A 142 15.03 16.12 -42.18
C THR A 142 15.02 14.60 -42.35
N LYS A 143 16.05 14.09 -43.04
CA LYS A 143 16.28 12.64 -43.17
C LYS A 143 16.46 11.95 -41.81
N GLU A 144 17.09 12.62 -40.86
CA GLU A 144 17.35 12.08 -39.52
C GLU A 144 16.05 11.88 -38.74
N GLU A 145 15.15 12.85 -38.80
CA GLU A 145 13.82 12.77 -38.18
C GLU A 145 12.98 11.64 -38.79
N ALA A 146 13.00 11.51 -40.12
CA ALA A 146 12.32 10.44 -40.83
C ALA A 146 12.88 9.04 -40.46
N ASN A 147 14.20 8.92 -40.37
CA ASN A 147 14.87 7.68 -39.95
C ASN A 147 14.59 7.34 -38.48
N LEU A 148 14.53 8.35 -37.60
CA LEU A 148 14.16 8.18 -36.20
C LEU A 148 12.75 7.60 -36.09
N LEU A 149 11.77 8.21 -36.76
CA LEU A 149 10.38 7.70 -36.78
C LEU A 149 10.31 6.26 -37.30
N HIS A 150 11.00 5.97 -38.40
CA HIS A 150 11.04 4.62 -38.98
C HIS A 150 11.60 3.59 -37.98
N SER A 151 12.71 3.92 -37.32
CA SER A 151 13.33 3.06 -36.30
C SER A 151 12.41 2.83 -35.10
N ARG A 152 11.70 3.87 -34.62
CA ARG A 152 10.77 3.73 -33.50
C ARG A 152 9.52 2.91 -33.89
N GLU A 153 9.01 3.09 -35.10
CA GLU A 153 7.84 2.33 -35.58
C GLU A 153 8.17 0.85 -35.76
N GLN A 154 9.32 0.54 -36.34
CA GLN A 154 9.84 -0.84 -36.44
C GLN A 154 10.01 -1.49 -35.07
N ARG A 155 10.49 -0.75 -34.06
CA ARG A 155 10.61 -1.30 -32.70
C ARG A 155 9.24 -1.51 -32.04
N ALA A 156 8.30 -0.60 -32.24
CA ALA A 156 6.98 -0.63 -31.62
C ALA A 156 6.04 -1.68 -32.24
N PHE A 157 6.08 -1.86 -33.56
CA PHE A 157 5.13 -2.71 -34.29
C PHE A 157 5.77 -3.82 -35.11
N GLY A 158 7.10 -3.86 -35.25
CA GLY A 158 7.82 -4.83 -36.08
C GLY A 158 7.74 -4.57 -37.58
N ALA A 159 7.01 -3.53 -37.98
CA ALA A 159 6.85 -3.11 -39.37
C ALA A 159 6.52 -1.62 -39.43
N THR A 160 6.75 -1.02 -40.60
CA THR A 160 6.36 0.36 -40.90
C THR A 160 5.06 0.31 -41.68
N SER A 161 4.05 1.03 -41.19
CA SER A 161 2.75 1.07 -41.84
C SER A 161 2.85 1.86 -43.14
N LYS A 162 2.40 1.28 -44.26
CA LYS A 162 2.34 1.98 -45.55
C LYS A 162 1.38 3.18 -45.41
N GLY A 163 1.89 4.38 -45.64
CA GLY A 163 1.13 5.63 -45.46
C GLY A 163 1.02 6.12 -44.02
N GLY A 164 1.63 5.42 -43.05
CA GLY A 164 1.79 5.90 -41.68
C GLY A 164 2.79 7.06 -41.57
N ILE A 165 2.89 7.66 -40.39
CA ILE A 165 3.68 8.89 -40.17
C ILE A 165 5.15 8.73 -40.57
N ALA A 166 5.79 7.59 -40.31
CA ALA A 166 7.17 7.37 -40.71
C ALA A 166 7.33 7.27 -42.23
N SER A 167 6.41 6.58 -42.92
CA SER A 167 6.40 6.50 -44.40
C SER A 167 6.22 7.88 -45.04
N GLN A 168 5.33 8.69 -44.46
CA GLN A 168 5.09 10.06 -44.90
C GLN A 168 6.32 10.95 -44.64
N ALA A 169 6.91 10.89 -43.44
CA ALA A 169 8.12 11.62 -43.10
C ALA A 169 9.28 11.28 -44.04
N GLN A 170 9.48 9.99 -44.37
CA GLN A 170 10.51 9.57 -45.33
C GLN A 170 10.25 10.12 -46.73
N SER A 171 8.99 10.17 -47.17
CA SER A 171 8.64 10.73 -48.48
C SER A 171 8.92 12.23 -48.53
N THR A 172 8.53 12.97 -47.49
CA THR A 172 8.78 14.42 -47.37
C THR A 172 10.27 14.71 -47.30
N ALA A 173 11.03 14.02 -46.44
CA ALA A 173 12.48 14.21 -46.32
C ALA A 173 13.21 13.90 -47.63
N ALA A 174 12.83 12.82 -48.34
CA ALA A 174 13.42 12.48 -49.63
C ALA A 174 13.12 13.54 -50.72
N GLU A 175 11.98 14.22 -50.63
CA GLU A 175 11.66 15.34 -51.51
C GLU A 175 12.50 16.58 -51.18
N ASN A 176 12.71 16.87 -49.89
CA ASN A 176 13.57 17.97 -49.44
C ASN A 176 15.04 17.74 -49.84
N GLU A 177 15.57 16.52 -49.68
CA GLU A 177 16.92 16.16 -50.13
C GLU A 177 17.10 16.38 -51.64
N LYS A 178 16.07 16.10 -52.46
CA LYS A 178 16.10 16.35 -53.91
C LYS A 178 16.07 17.84 -54.25
N LYS A 179 15.41 18.66 -53.43
CA LYS A 179 15.33 20.12 -53.58
C LYS A 179 16.56 20.84 -53.04
N GLY A 180 17.46 20.13 -52.35
CA GLY A 180 18.66 20.71 -51.74
C GLY A 180 18.39 21.45 -50.43
N THR A 181 17.22 21.27 -49.83
CA THR A 181 16.91 21.74 -48.47
C THR A 181 17.27 20.64 -47.47
N PRO A 182 18.09 20.94 -46.44
CA PRO A 182 18.51 19.97 -45.42
C PRO A 182 17.38 19.60 -44.45
#